data_AF-A0A2H0Z085-F1
#
_entry.id   AF-A0A2H0Z085-F1
#
_cell.length_a   1.000
_cell.length_b   1.000
_cell.length_c   1.000
_cell.angle_alpha   90.00
_cell.angle_beta   90.00
_cell.angle_gamma   90.00
#
_symmetry.space_group_name_H-M   'P 1'
#
loop_
_entity.id
_entity.type
_entity.pdbx_description
1 polymer ?
#
loop_
_entity_poly.entity_id
_entity_poly.type
_entity_poly.pdbx_seq_one_letter_code
_entity_poly.pdbx_strand_id
1 'polypeptide(L)'
;IKVIFLKGSNASAMIIPKVGLSKAFVDPAVNFLQTQKTELSFSEKLLEISIVQNKAVSVVTDKGRLIDFDALILAVPSFALNKINGIDRTIEKDKIDLSYSSILTLHLWIKNNKLKKPFYAFLDSPLHWVFNHGNYITTVTSCADGLIDKSPEELFPMVRTELQKYLNIKEEDISDYKIIKEKRATFIPNKENLMKRPSVKTKIENVF
;
A
#
# COMPACT_ATOMS: atom_id res chain seq x y z
N ILE A 1 10.15 -14.42 -12.53
CA ILE A 1 9.84 -14.23 -13.97
C ILE A 1 9.91 -15.55 -14.74
N LYS A 2 11.07 -16.22 -14.87
CA LYS A 2 11.19 -17.50 -15.62
C LYS A 2 10.11 -18.54 -15.29
N VAL A 3 9.77 -18.72 -14.02
CA VAL A 3 8.72 -19.66 -13.59
C VAL A 3 7.34 -19.30 -14.16
N ILE A 4 6.93 -18.03 -14.08
CA ILE A 4 5.62 -17.55 -14.57
C ILE A 4 5.48 -17.74 -16.09
N PHE A 5 6.57 -17.54 -16.84
CA PHE A 5 6.55 -17.64 -18.31
C PHE A 5 6.83 -19.05 -18.86
N LEU A 6 7.52 -19.92 -18.12
CA LEU A 6 8.04 -21.20 -18.66
C LEU A 6 7.41 -22.45 -18.05
N LYS A 7 6.62 -22.33 -16.97
CA LYS A 7 6.03 -23.51 -16.28
C LYS A 7 4.51 -23.67 -16.50
N GLY A 8 3.97 -23.08 -17.57
CA GLY A 8 2.57 -23.24 -17.97
C GLY A 8 1.58 -22.44 -17.10
N SER A 9 0.28 -22.60 -17.40
CA SER A 9 -0.80 -21.76 -16.86
C SER A 9 -0.94 -21.77 -15.34
N ASN A 10 -0.62 -22.89 -14.68
CA ASN A 10 -0.64 -22.97 -13.22
C ASN A 10 0.39 -22.04 -12.57
N ALA A 11 1.53 -21.80 -13.21
CA ALA A 11 2.57 -20.91 -12.72
C ALA A 11 2.22 -19.42 -12.88
N SER A 12 1.19 -19.10 -13.66
CA SER A 12 0.65 -17.75 -13.87
C SER A 12 -0.75 -17.56 -13.29
N ALA A 13 -1.25 -18.54 -12.53
CA ALA A 13 -2.59 -18.46 -11.96
C ALA A 13 -2.68 -17.37 -10.90
N MET A 14 -3.66 -16.47 -11.04
CA MET A 14 -3.93 -15.45 -10.04
C MET A 14 -4.74 -16.05 -8.90
N ILE A 15 -4.28 -15.83 -7.66
CA ILE A 15 -4.99 -16.22 -6.45
C ILE A 15 -5.64 -14.97 -5.87
N ILE A 16 -6.96 -15.01 -5.73
CA ILE A 16 -7.74 -13.91 -5.15
C ILE A 16 -8.29 -14.37 -3.79
N PRO A 17 -8.07 -13.60 -2.72
CA PRO A 17 -8.58 -13.96 -1.40
C PRO A 17 -10.11 -13.91 -1.39
N LYS A 18 -10.73 -14.84 -0.67
CA LYS A 18 -12.21 -14.90 -0.51
C LYS A 18 -12.77 -13.78 0.38
N VAL A 19 -11.91 -13.14 1.15
CA VAL A 19 -12.23 -12.05 2.09
C VAL A 19 -11.28 -10.88 1.86
N GLY A 20 -11.62 -9.70 2.39
CA GLY A 20 -10.73 -8.55 2.33
C GLY A 20 -9.36 -8.84 2.97
N LEU A 21 -8.31 -8.18 2.47
CA LEU A 21 -6.93 -8.44 2.87
C LEU A 21 -6.69 -8.24 4.38
N SER A 22 -7.43 -7.34 5.04
CA SER A 22 -7.36 -7.19 6.50
C SER A 22 -7.77 -8.47 7.22
N LYS A 23 -8.89 -9.10 6.84
CA LYS A 23 -9.33 -10.37 7.41
C LYS A 23 -8.41 -11.53 7.07
N ALA A 24 -7.78 -11.49 5.89
CA ALA A 24 -6.88 -12.55 5.43
C ALA A 24 -5.51 -12.50 6.10
N PHE A 25 -4.98 -11.31 6.39
CA PHE A 25 -3.59 -11.13 6.81
C PHE A 25 -3.42 -10.34 8.11
N VAL A 26 -4.20 -9.27 8.32
CA VAL A 26 -4.02 -8.36 9.48
C VAL A 26 -4.63 -8.95 10.73
N ASP A 27 -5.91 -9.34 10.70
CA ASP A 27 -6.61 -9.87 11.89
C ASP A 27 -5.92 -11.14 12.42
N PRO A 28 -5.50 -12.11 11.58
CA PRO A 28 -4.74 -13.27 12.05
C PRO A 28 -3.39 -12.90 12.67
N ALA A 29 -2.68 -11.91 12.11
CA ALA A 29 -1.40 -11.46 12.66
C ALA A 29 -1.57 -10.79 14.04
N VAL A 30 -2.59 -9.93 14.18
CA VAL A 30 -2.93 -9.30 15.46
C VAL A 30 -3.28 -10.35 16.50
N ASN A 31 -4.15 -11.31 16.16
CA ASN A 31 -4.51 -12.40 17.06
C ASN A 31 -3.29 -13.23 17.47
N PHE A 32 -2.41 -13.56 16.52
CA PHE A 32 -1.18 -14.29 16.82
C PHE A 32 -0.32 -13.53 17.84
N LEU A 33 -0.05 -12.23 17.61
CA LEU A 33 0.74 -11.41 18.54
C LEU A 33 0.12 -11.33 19.94
N GLN A 34 -1.20 -11.19 20.02
CA GLN A 34 -1.92 -11.21 21.30
C GLN A 34 -1.78 -12.55 22.04
N THR A 35 -1.83 -13.69 21.33
CA THR A 35 -1.59 -15.01 21.96
C THR A 35 -0.17 -15.17 22.49
N GLN A 36 0.79 -14.46 21.89
CA GLN A 36 2.18 -14.42 22.35
C GLN A 36 2.40 -13.38 23.46
N LYS A 37 1.32 -12.78 24.01
CA LYS A 37 1.37 -11.72 25.02
C LYS A 37 2.19 -10.50 24.57
N THR A 38 2.25 -10.24 23.27
CA THR A 38 2.86 -9.02 22.73
C THR A 38 1.96 -7.82 23.03
N GLU A 39 2.56 -6.74 23.53
CA GLU A 39 1.86 -5.46 23.70
C GLU A 39 1.65 -4.78 22.34
N LEU A 40 0.41 -4.38 22.05
CA LEU A 40 0.03 -3.72 20.80
C LEU A 40 -0.49 -2.31 21.09
N SER A 41 0.29 -1.31 20.67
CA SER A 41 -0.09 0.09 20.78
C SER A 41 -0.63 0.63 19.45
N PHE A 42 -1.95 0.80 19.37
CA PHE A 42 -2.61 1.43 18.22
C PHE A 42 -2.76 2.92 18.42
N SER A 43 -2.86 3.66 17.30
CA SER A 43 -2.99 5.13 17.29
C SER A 43 -1.89 5.80 18.11
N GLU A 44 -0.68 5.25 18.06
CA GLU A 44 0.49 5.76 18.77
C GLU A 44 1.61 5.96 17.74
N LYS A 45 2.09 7.19 17.64
CA LYS A 45 3.04 7.60 16.61
C LYS A 45 4.41 7.83 17.24
N LEU A 46 5.43 7.18 16.69
CA LEU A 46 6.82 7.47 17.00
C LEU A 46 7.20 8.89 16.54
N LEU A 47 7.73 9.70 17.45
CA LEU A 47 8.13 11.09 17.23
C LEU A 47 9.65 11.28 17.28
N GLU A 48 10.34 10.60 18.18
CA GLU A 48 11.78 10.76 18.38
C GLU A 48 12.47 9.44 18.75
N ILE A 49 13.71 9.28 18.30
CA ILE A 49 14.64 8.25 18.75
C ILE A 49 15.85 8.94 19.40
N SER A 50 16.08 8.68 20.70
CA SER A 50 17.24 9.21 21.41
C SER A 50 18.40 8.22 21.34
N ILE A 51 19.56 8.68 20.84
CA ILE A 51 20.75 7.84 20.61
C ILE A 51 21.93 8.34 21.44
N VAL A 52 22.56 7.41 22.18
CA VAL A 52 23.74 7.66 23.02
C VAL A 52 24.75 6.56 22.71
N GLN A 53 26.03 6.92 22.52
CA GLN A 53 27.14 5.98 22.30
C GLN A 53 26.80 4.84 21.30
N ASN A 54 26.23 5.20 20.15
CA ASN A 54 25.85 4.29 19.07
C ASN A 54 24.71 3.29 19.36
N LYS A 55 23.90 3.55 20.40
CA LYS A 55 22.72 2.76 20.75
C LYS A 55 21.49 3.64 20.89
N ALA A 56 20.33 3.19 20.41
CA ALA A 56 19.04 3.79 20.72
C ALA A 56 18.67 3.38 22.15
N VAL A 57 18.53 4.38 23.03
CA VAL A 57 18.29 4.18 24.48
C VAL A 57 16.86 4.49 24.89
N SER A 58 16.14 5.27 24.07
CA SER A 58 14.73 5.56 24.29
C SER A 58 14.05 5.99 23.00
N VAL A 59 12.74 5.79 22.95
CA VAL A 59 11.87 6.37 21.92
C VAL A 59 10.76 7.20 22.56
N VAL A 60 10.38 8.30 21.91
CA VAL A 60 9.27 9.15 22.34
C VAL A 60 8.15 9.02 21.32
N THR A 61 6.95 8.76 21.81
CA THR A 61 5.71 8.70 21.03
C THR A 61 4.81 9.89 21.38
N ASP A 62 3.69 10.03 20.69
CA ASP A 62 2.64 10.99 21.05
C ASP A 62 1.83 10.60 22.31
N LYS A 63 2.09 9.42 22.89
CA LYS A 63 1.45 8.95 24.13
C LYS A 63 2.40 8.79 25.30
N GLY A 64 3.71 8.77 25.07
CA GLY A 64 4.66 8.62 26.15
C GLY A 64 6.09 8.40 25.68
N ARG A 65 6.88 7.79 26.57
CA ARG A 65 8.28 7.47 26.34
C ARG A 65 8.51 6.01 26.68
N LEU A 66 9.14 5.29 25.76
CA LEU A 66 9.60 3.93 25.99
C LEU A 66 11.10 3.94 26.21
N ILE A 67 11.52 3.23 27.26
CA ILE A 67 12.90 2.97 27.65
C ILE A 67 13.06 1.46 27.83
N ASP A 68 14.28 0.99 28.04
CA ASP A 68 14.57 -0.41 28.36
C ASP A 68 14.12 -1.42 27.28
N PHE A 69 14.69 -1.26 26.07
CA PHE A 69 14.52 -2.22 24.98
C PHE A 69 15.88 -2.63 24.39
N ASP A 70 15.97 -3.87 23.93
CA ASP A 70 17.20 -4.40 23.33
C ASP A 70 17.37 -3.94 21.89
N ALA A 71 16.28 -3.89 21.12
CA ALA A 71 16.28 -3.57 19.69
C ALA A 71 15.05 -2.73 19.28
N LEU A 72 15.25 -1.89 18.27
CA LEU A 72 14.23 -1.09 17.61
C LEU A 72 14.18 -1.47 16.12
N ILE A 73 13.00 -1.87 15.64
CA ILE A 73 12.77 -2.22 14.23
C ILE A 73 11.81 -1.20 13.61
N LEU A 74 12.25 -0.51 12.56
CA LEU A 74 11.50 0.55 11.89
C LEU A 74 10.80 0.01 10.63
N ALA A 75 9.60 -0.55 10.80
CA ALA A 75 8.79 -1.08 9.70
C ALA A 75 7.82 -0.06 9.09
N VAL A 76 8.24 1.21 8.94
CA VAL A 76 7.41 2.30 8.42
C VAL A 76 7.81 2.69 6.99
N PRO A 77 6.91 3.31 6.20
CA PRO A 77 7.26 3.83 4.87
C PRO A 77 8.38 4.87 4.93
N SER A 78 9.24 4.95 3.90
CA SER A 78 10.43 5.81 3.93
C SER A 78 10.11 7.30 4.14
N PHE A 79 8.99 7.77 3.57
CA PHE A 79 8.54 9.15 3.74
C PHE A 79 8.05 9.48 5.17
N ALA A 80 7.76 8.46 5.98
CA ALA A 80 7.40 8.62 7.38
C ALA A 80 8.65 8.68 8.28
N LEU A 81 9.74 7.99 7.90
CA LEU A 81 11.01 8.02 8.62
C LEU A 81 11.55 9.44 8.78
N ASN A 82 11.50 10.24 7.71
CA ASN A 82 11.93 11.64 7.70
C ASN A 82 11.23 12.54 8.74
N LYS A 83 10.13 12.09 9.33
CA LYS A 83 9.35 12.83 10.34
C LYS A 83 9.74 12.51 11.78
N ILE A 84 10.65 11.54 11.97
CA ILE A 84 11.10 11.09 13.29
C ILE A 84 12.37 11.86 13.65
N ASN A 85 12.35 12.57 14.77
CA ASN A 85 13.52 13.27 15.28
C ASN A 85 14.63 12.27 15.66
N GLY A 86 15.87 12.57 15.29
CA GLY A 86 17.02 11.69 15.52
C GLY A 86 17.21 10.60 14.46
N ILE A 87 16.32 10.48 13.47
CA ILE A 87 16.45 9.47 12.41
C ILE A 87 17.71 9.64 11.56
N ASP A 88 18.18 10.86 11.37
CA ASP A 88 19.40 11.22 10.64
C ASP A 88 20.68 10.68 11.28
N ARG A 89 20.62 10.41 12.59
CA ARG A 89 21.64 9.70 13.35
C ARG A 89 21.56 8.17 13.16
N THR A 90 20.55 7.65 12.47
CA THR A 90 20.42 6.22 12.13
C THR A 90 20.67 5.95 10.65
N ILE A 91 20.00 6.70 9.78
CA ILE A 91 19.97 6.52 8.33
C ILE A 91 20.18 7.90 7.70
N GLU A 92 21.02 7.98 6.67
CA GLU A 92 21.27 9.23 5.96
C GLU A 92 20.00 9.71 5.23
N LYS A 93 19.73 11.02 5.23
CA LYS A 93 18.45 11.56 4.70
C LYS A 93 18.25 11.28 3.21
N ASP A 94 19.33 11.27 2.43
CA ASP A 94 19.31 10.93 1.00
C ASP A 94 18.93 9.45 0.76
N LYS A 95 19.07 8.58 1.77
CA LYS A 95 18.69 7.16 1.70
C LYS A 95 17.20 6.89 1.95
N ILE A 96 16.43 7.90 2.37
CA ILE A 96 15.00 7.75 2.69
C ILE A 96 14.08 8.56 1.77
N ASP A 97 14.66 9.34 0.86
CA ASP A 97 13.93 10.11 -0.17
C ASP A 97 13.79 9.32 -1.47
N LEU A 98 12.77 8.45 -1.51
CA LEU A 98 12.43 7.66 -2.69
C LEU A 98 11.35 8.35 -3.51
N SER A 99 11.43 8.23 -4.83
CA SER A 99 10.31 8.58 -5.71
C SER A 99 9.24 7.49 -5.68
N TYR A 100 7.98 7.89 -5.80
CA TYR A 100 6.82 7.01 -5.77
C TYR A 100 5.95 7.20 -7.01
N SER A 101 5.18 6.17 -7.33
CA SER A 101 4.11 6.23 -8.30
C SER A 101 2.77 5.97 -7.62
N SER A 102 1.75 6.67 -8.10
CA SER A 102 0.40 6.60 -7.54
C SER A 102 -0.43 5.45 -8.12
N ILE A 103 -1.39 5.00 -7.31
CA ILE A 103 -2.48 4.14 -7.72
C ILE A 103 -3.78 4.91 -7.49
N LEU A 104 -4.71 4.77 -8.42
CA LEU A 104 -6.06 5.29 -8.33
C LEU A 104 -7.03 4.10 -8.26
N THR A 105 -7.86 4.08 -7.23
CA THR A 105 -8.90 3.05 -7.06
C THR A 105 -10.28 3.70 -7.01
N LEU A 106 -11.21 3.23 -7.83
CA LEU A 106 -12.63 3.56 -7.68
C LEU A 106 -13.37 2.33 -7.17
N HIS A 107 -14.07 2.53 -6.08
CA HIS A 107 -14.98 1.57 -5.48
C HIS A 107 -16.38 1.90 -5.94
N LEU A 108 -17.06 0.96 -6.59
CA LEU A 108 -18.35 1.18 -7.22
C LEU A 108 -19.36 0.18 -6.66
N TRP A 109 -20.48 0.67 -6.17
CA TRP A 109 -21.61 -0.17 -5.79
C TRP A 109 -22.49 -0.39 -7.01
N ILE A 110 -22.76 -1.66 -7.33
CA ILE A 110 -23.46 -2.07 -8.55
C ILE A 110 -24.79 -2.71 -8.18
N LYS A 111 -25.90 -2.14 -8.68
CA LYS A 111 -27.26 -2.62 -8.42
C LYS A 111 -27.50 -4.00 -9.03
N ASN A 112 -27.20 -4.13 -10.32
CA ASN A 112 -27.44 -5.33 -11.12
C ASN A 112 -26.13 -5.80 -11.77
N ASN A 113 -25.27 -6.45 -10.98
CA ASN A 113 -23.98 -6.86 -11.51
C ASN A 113 -24.10 -8.07 -12.47
N LYS A 114 -23.69 -7.86 -13.72
CA LYS A 114 -23.70 -8.88 -14.79
C LYS A 114 -22.35 -9.57 -14.98
N LEU A 115 -21.33 -9.16 -14.24
CA LEU A 115 -19.97 -9.72 -14.32
C LEU A 115 -19.93 -11.16 -13.80
N LYS A 116 -19.28 -12.03 -14.56
CA LYS A 116 -19.18 -13.47 -14.27
C LYS A 116 -17.81 -13.91 -13.77
N LYS A 117 -16.76 -13.11 -14.03
CA LYS A 117 -15.39 -13.42 -13.64
C LYS A 117 -15.01 -12.62 -12.39
N PRO A 118 -14.09 -13.14 -11.56
CA PRO A 118 -13.64 -12.46 -10.36
C PRO A 118 -12.82 -11.20 -10.66
N PHE A 119 -12.23 -11.11 -11.84
CA PHE A 119 -11.55 -9.91 -12.31
C PHE A 119 -11.52 -9.84 -13.84
N TYR A 120 -11.22 -8.65 -14.33
CA TYR A 120 -11.01 -8.31 -15.73
C TYR A 120 -9.78 -7.42 -15.83
N ALA A 121 -9.01 -7.58 -16.89
CA ALA A 121 -7.92 -6.70 -17.26
C ALA A 121 -8.28 -6.01 -18.58
N PHE A 122 -8.07 -4.71 -18.66
CA PHE A 122 -8.28 -3.97 -19.89
C PHE A 122 -6.94 -3.70 -20.56
N LEU A 123 -6.95 -3.76 -21.89
CA LEU A 123 -5.82 -3.41 -22.73
C LEU A 123 -6.12 -2.08 -23.41
N ASP A 124 -5.10 -1.24 -23.56
CA ASP A 124 -5.19 0.08 -24.19
C ASP A 124 -6.31 0.96 -23.60
N SER A 125 -6.42 0.95 -22.27
CA SER A 125 -7.41 1.69 -21.50
C SER A 125 -6.72 2.48 -20.37
N PRO A 126 -7.22 3.68 -20.01
CA PRO A 126 -6.78 4.37 -18.79
C PRO A 126 -7.18 3.62 -17.51
N LEU A 127 -8.05 2.62 -17.60
CA LEU A 127 -8.40 1.71 -16.52
C LEU A 127 -7.69 0.37 -16.73
N HIS A 128 -6.99 -0.17 -15.72
CA HIS A 128 -6.19 -1.39 -15.93
C HIS A 128 -6.89 -2.65 -15.45
N TRP A 129 -7.52 -2.59 -14.27
CA TRP A 129 -8.14 -3.75 -13.63
C TRP A 129 -9.55 -3.43 -13.14
N VAL A 130 -10.42 -4.43 -13.20
CA VAL A 130 -11.71 -4.46 -12.51
C VAL A 130 -11.78 -5.74 -11.70
N PHE A 131 -11.93 -5.62 -10.38
CA PHE A 131 -12.16 -6.76 -9.49
C PHE A 131 -13.64 -6.80 -9.10
N ASN A 132 -14.22 -7.99 -9.20
CA ASN A 132 -15.63 -8.24 -8.99
C ASN A 132 -15.87 -8.94 -7.65
N HIS A 133 -16.60 -8.26 -6.77
CA HIS A 133 -16.94 -8.74 -5.43
C HIS A 133 -18.45 -8.94 -5.24
N GLY A 134 -19.22 -9.09 -6.32
CA GLY A 134 -20.68 -9.26 -6.26
C GLY A 134 -21.41 -7.93 -6.48
N ASN A 135 -22.12 -7.39 -5.49
CA ASN A 135 -22.79 -6.08 -5.61
C ASN A 135 -21.84 -4.87 -5.56
N TYR A 136 -20.54 -5.13 -5.69
CA TYR A 136 -19.47 -4.19 -5.49
C TYR A 136 -18.30 -4.55 -6.42
N ILE A 137 -17.75 -3.55 -7.11
CA ILE A 137 -16.56 -3.72 -7.93
C ILE A 137 -15.52 -2.66 -7.56
N THR A 138 -14.26 -3.00 -7.75
CA THR A 138 -13.15 -2.05 -7.58
C THR A 138 -12.37 -1.96 -8.87
N THR A 139 -12.20 -0.75 -9.37
CA THR A 139 -11.40 -0.49 -10.56
C THR A 139 -10.06 0.09 -10.16
N VAL A 140 -8.96 -0.37 -10.75
CA VAL A 140 -7.61 0.05 -10.38
C VAL A 140 -6.86 0.56 -11.61
N THR A 141 -6.27 1.75 -11.49
CA THR A 141 -5.31 2.29 -12.44
C THR A 141 -3.96 2.43 -11.73
N SER A 142 -2.94 1.77 -12.29
CA SER A 142 -1.55 1.88 -11.86
C SER A 142 -0.88 3.06 -12.56
N CYS A 143 0.20 3.61 -11.99
CA CYS A 143 0.89 4.75 -12.60
C CYS A 143 -0.06 5.93 -12.86
N ALA A 144 -0.94 6.18 -11.90
CA ALA A 144 -2.03 7.13 -12.02
C ALA A 144 -1.59 8.59 -11.85
N ASP A 145 -0.29 8.89 -12.02
CA ASP A 145 0.30 10.18 -11.70
C ASP A 145 -0.31 11.31 -12.55
N GLY A 146 -0.69 11.03 -13.79
CA GLY A 146 -1.43 11.96 -14.66
C GLY A 146 -2.93 12.11 -14.35
N LEU A 147 -3.47 11.29 -13.44
CA LEU A 147 -4.89 11.29 -13.04
C LEU A 147 -5.09 11.72 -11.58
N ILE A 148 -4.06 11.66 -10.75
CA ILE A 148 -4.20 11.71 -9.30
C ILE A 148 -4.72 13.06 -8.78
N ASP A 149 -4.49 14.15 -9.52
CA ASP A 149 -4.94 15.49 -9.15
C ASP A 149 -6.27 15.90 -9.79
N LYS A 150 -6.83 15.07 -10.69
CA LYS A 150 -8.15 15.30 -11.29
C LYS A 150 -9.29 15.22 -10.27
N SER A 151 -10.36 15.96 -10.49
CA SER A 151 -11.51 15.92 -9.58
C SER A 151 -12.33 14.63 -9.72
N PRO A 152 -13.18 14.26 -8.74
CA PRO A 152 -14.11 13.15 -8.90
C PRO A 152 -15.01 13.25 -10.14
N GLU A 153 -15.43 14.47 -10.49
CA GLU A 153 -16.26 14.78 -11.64
C GLU A 153 -15.54 14.56 -12.97
N GLU A 154 -14.20 14.59 -12.99
CA GLU A 154 -13.40 14.22 -14.16
C GLU A 154 -13.12 12.70 -14.19
N LEU A 155 -12.86 12.10 -13.03
CA LEU A 155 -12.43 10.70 -12.93
C LEU A 155 -13.58 9.71 -13.14
N PHE A 156 -14.73 9.97 -12.53
CA PHE A 156 -15.88 9.07 -12.62
C PHE A 156 -16.39 8.91 -14.06
N PRO A 157 -16.54 9.98 -14.87
CA PRO A 157 -16.93 9.84 -16.28
C PRO A 157 -15.91 9.09 -17.15
N MET A 158 -14.61 9.19 -16.85
CA MET A 158 -13.58 8.41 -17.55
C MET A 158 -13.77 6.92 -17.24
N VAL A 159 -13.91 6.56 -15.96
CA VAL A 159 -14.09 5.15 -15.56
C VAL A 159 -15.40 4.57 -16.06
N ARG A 160 -16.52 5.30 -15.99
CA ARG A 160 -17.82 4.81 -16.50
C ARG A 160 -17.75 4.52 -18.00
N THR A 161 -17.03 5.34 -18.77
CA THR A 161 -16.89 5.18 -20.23
C THR A 161 -16.20 3.86 -20.54
N GLU A 162 -15.11 3.56 -19.84
CA GLU A 162 -14.37 2.30 -20.03
C GLU A 162 -15.16 1.08 -19.56
N LEU A 163 -15.87 1.19 -18.42
CA LEU A 163 -16.74 0.12 -17.93
C LEU A 163 -17.90 -0.18 -18.89
N GLN A 164 -18.52 0.85 -19.48
CA GLN A 164 -19.56 0.66 -20.47
C GLN A 164 -18.99 0.01 -21.73
N LYS A 165 -17.84 0.50 -22.23
CA LYS A 165 -17.18 0.01 -23.44
C LYS A 165 -16.81 -1.47 -23.36
N TYR A 166 -16.17 -1.89 -22.27
CA TYR A 166 -15.61 -3.25 -22.16
C TYR A 166 -16.52 -4.24 -21.43
N LEU A 167 -17.37 -3.77 -20.52
CA LEU A 167 -18.17 -4.64 -19.64
C LEU A 167 -19.67 -4.38 -19.71
N ASN A 168 -20.12 -3.39 -20.52
CA ASN A 168 -21.52 -2.99 -20.62
C ASN A 168 -22.17 -2.69 -19.26
N ILE A 169 -21.38 -2.14 -18.33
CA ILE A 169 -21.88 -1.56 -17.08
C ILE A 169 -22.19 -0.10 -17.37
N LYS A 170 -23.45 0.28 -17.23
CA LYS A 170 -23.89 1.65 -17.50
C LYS A 170 -23.97 2.45 -16.21
N GLU A 171 -24.11 3.76 -16.33
CA GLU A 171 -24.20 4.64 -15.15
C GLU A 171 -25.41 4.30 -14.27
N GLU A 172 -26.55 3.94 -14.87
CA GLU A 172 -27.74 3.54 -14.11
C GLU A 172 -27.55 2.27 -13.26
N ASP A 173 -26.58 1.41 -13.64
CA ASP A 173 -26.21 0.21 -12.90
C ASP A 173 -25.38 0.55 -11.64
N ILE A 174 -24.76 1.73 -11.59
CA ILE A 174 -23.93 2.19 -10.47
C ILE A 174 -24.81 2.98 -9.51
N SER A 175 -24.89 2.54 -8.26
CA SER A 175 -25.66 3.26 -7.22
C SER A 175 -24.86 4.32 -6.49
N ASP A 176 -23.57 4.08 -6.31
CA ASP A 176 -22.67 4.97 -5.58
C ASP A 176 -21.22 4.67 -5.96
N TYR A 177 -20.32 5.62 -5.68
CA TYR A 177 -18.89 5.44 -5.86
C TYR A 177 -18.05 6.13 -4.79
N LYS A 178 -16.86 5.58 -4.55
CA LYS A 178 -15.83 6.19 -3.72
C LYS A 178 -14.49 6.12 -4.41
N ILE A 179 -13.79 7.26 -4.48
CA ILE A 179 -12.46 7.35 -5.07
C ILE A 179 -11.42 7.33 -3.97
N ILE A 180 -10.43 6.45 -4.08
CA ILE A 180 -9.25 6.42 -3.24
C ILE A 180 -8.02 6.72 -4.11
N LYS A 181 -7.17 7.60 -3.59
CA LYS A 181 -6.00 8.14 -4.27
C LYS A 181 -4.75 7.86 -3.46
N GLU A 182 -4.06 6.78 -3.76
CA GLU A 182 -2.81 6.42 -3.12
C GLU A 182 -1.62 7.12 -3.81
N LYS A 183 -1.38 8.39 -3.46
CA LYS A 183 -0.31 9.22 -4.08
C LYS A 183 1.10 8.61 -3.97
N ARG A 184 1.34 7.74 -2.99
CA ARG A 184 2.63 7.06 -2.74
C ARG A 184 2.43 5.56 -2.61
N ALA A 185 1.71 4.95 -3.56
CA ALA A 185 1.32 3.55 -3.51
C ALA A 185 2.52 2.60 -3.61
N THR A 186 3.43 2.86 -4.54
CA THR A 186 4.61 2.03 -4.77
C THR A 186 5.83 2.91 -4.99
N PHE A 187 6.99 2.52 -4.47
CA PHE A 187 8.24 3.20 -4.84
C PHE A 187 8.61 2.83 -6.28
N ILE A 188 9.21 3.76 -7.01
CA ILE A 188 9.65 3.51 -8.39
C ILE A 188 10.98 2.72 -8.34
N PRO A 189 11.07 1.49 -8.86
CA PRO A 189 12.29 0.69 -8.77
C PRO A 189 13.31 1.06 -9.87
N ASN A 190 13.58 2.35 -10.05
CA ASN A 190 14.60 2.85 -10.97
C ASN A 190 16.01 2.77 -10.34
N LYS A 191 17.07 2.96 -11.15
CA LYS A 191 18.46 2.90 -10.69
C LYS A 191 18.72 3.86 -9.52
N GLU A 192 18.21 5.08 -9.61
CA GLU A 192 18.41 6.11 -8.57
C GLU A 192 17.82 5.69 -7.22
N ASN A 193 16.54 5.32 -7.17
CA ASN A 193 15.87 4.87 -5.95
C ASN A 193 16.54 3.62 -5.37
N LEU A 194 16.96 2.67 -6.22
CA LEU A 194 17.63 1.47 -5.74
C LEU A 194 18.97 1.78 -5.05
N MET A 195 19.71 2.79 -5.52
CA MET A 195 20.97 3.23 -4.88
C MET A 195 20.73 3.97 -3.55
N LYS A 196 19.52 4.53 -3.35
CA LYS A 196 19.13 5.20 -2.12
C LYS A 196 18.66 4.23 -1.03
N ARG A 197 18.20 3.02 -1.37
CA ARG A 197 17.64 2.10 -0.36
C ARG A 197 18.68 1.71 0.71
N PRO A 198 18.36 1.87 2.01
CA PRO A 198 19.28 1.49 3.07
C PRO A 198 19.40 -0.03 3.19
N SER A 199 20.50 -0.48 3.81
CA SER A 199 20.63 -1.86 4.29
C SER A 199 19.69 -2.09 5.49
N VAL A 200 19.44 -3.37 5.81
CA VAL A 200 18.70 -3.77 7.02
C VAL A 200 19.44 -3.36 8.30
N LYS A 201 20.78 -3.28 8.27
CA LYS A 201 21.57 -2.80 9.40
C LYS A 201 21.83 -1.31 9.24
N THR A 202 21.46 -0.52 10.25
CA THR A 202 21.82 0.89 10.34
C THR A 202 23.21 1.05 10.97
N LYS A 203 23.70 2.30 11.09
CA LYS A 203 24.94 2.59 11.82
C LYS A 203 24.80 2.43 13.34
N ILE A 204 23.57 2.42 13.85
CA ILE A 204 23.24 2.25 15.26
C ILE A 204 23.03 0.76 15.55
N GLU A 205 23.70 0.24 16.57
CA GLU A 205 23.84 -1.21 16.80
C GLU A 205 22.52 -1.95 16.95
N ASN A 206 21.52 -1.28 17.55
CA ASN A 206 20.24 -1.87 17.86
C ASN A 206 19.06 -1.27 17.09
N VAL A 207 19.31 -0.56 15.98
CA VAL A 207 18.25 -0.03 15.11
C VAL A 207 18.32 -0.69 13.74
N PHE A 208 17.18 -1.21 13.28
CA PHE A 208 17.01 -1.95 12.02
C PHE A 208 15.91 -1.35 11.16
#